data_AF-A0A2T3YVR6-F1
#
_entry.id   AF-A0A2T3YVR6-F1
#
_cell.length_a   1.000
_cell.length_b   1.000
_cell.length_c   1.000
_cell.angle_alpha   90.00
_cell.angle_beta   90.00
_cell.angle_gamma   90.00
#
_symmetry.space_group_name_H-M   'P 1'
#
loop_
_entity.id
_entity.type
_entity.pdbx_description
1 polymer ?
#
loop_
_entity_poly.entity_id
_entity_poly.type
_entity_poly.pdbx_seq_one_letter_code
_entity_poly.pdbx_strand_id
1 'polypeptide(L)'
;MRCLWFIAALSLFHLGFAVDQKKSAIIWFDNPDTPAAIMNQVKDSILKAGGKITHTYTIINGFAVIAPANALASVQTLGVEHSIRVEEDETVSSL
;
A
#
# COMPACT_ATOMS: atom_id res chain seq x y z
N MET A 1 49.05 13.63 -13.14
CA MET A 1 48.58 12.60 -12.17
C MET A 1 47.89 13.25 -10.96
N ARG A 2 47.03 14.27 -11.16
CA ARG A 2 46.44 15.07 -10.08
C ARG A 2 44.97 15.40 -10.36
N CYS A 3 44.21 14.43 -10.85
CA CYS A 3 42.75 14.53 -11.02
C CYS A 3 42.04 13.23 -10.62
N LEU A 4 42.80 12.17 -10.29
CA LEU A 4 42.26 10.85 -9.95
C LEU A 4 41.65 10.79 -8.54
N TRP A 5 41.98 11.76 -7.68
CA TRP A 5 41.54 11.80 -6.28
C TRP A 5 40.12 12.39 -6.12
N PHE A 6 39.66 13.18 -7.09
CA PHE A 6 38.30 13.75 -7.07
C PHE A 6 37.23 12.74 -7.53
N ILE A 7 37.61 11.75 -8.34
CA ILE A 7 36.68 10.73 -8.86
C ILE A 7 36.37 9.66 -7.79
N ALA A 8 37.30 9.40 -6.86
CA ALA A 8 37.11 8.41 -5.79
C ALA A 8 36.13 8.84 -4.68
N ALA A 9 35.83 10.14 -4.56
CA ALA A 9 34.98 10.66 -3.48
C ALA A 9 33.46 10.63 -3.79
N LEU A 10 33.06 10.46 -5.06
CA LEU A 10 31.65 10.53 -5.49
C LEU A 10 30.97 9.16 -5.63
N SER A 11 31.69 8.05 -5.46
CA SER A 11 31.15 6.69 -5.65
C SER A 11 30.35 6.15 -4.46
N LEU A 12 30.28 6.87 -3.33
CA LEU A 12 29.69 6.37 -2.08
C LEU A 12 28.20 6.70 -1.88
N PHE A 13 27.53 7.37 -2.82
CA PHE A 13 26.13 7.81 -2.59
C PHE A 13 25.04 6.80 -2.98
N HIS A 14 25.39 5.57 -3.36
CA HIS A 14 24.39 4.53 -3.63
C HIS A 14 23.99 3.77 -2.35
N LEU A 15 23.69 4.49 -1.26
CA LEU A 15 22.90 3.90 -0.18
C LEU A 15 21.43 4.00 -0.58
N GLY A 16 20.98 2.95 -1.26
CA GLY A 16 19.59 2.77 -1.67
C GLY A 16 18.68 2.79 -0.46
N PHE A 17 18.04 3.93 -0.23
CA PHE A 17 16.76 3.94 0.45
C PHE A 17 15.77 3.29 -0.51
N ALA A 18 15.42 2.03 -0.27
CA ALA A 18 14.19 1.48 -0.80
C ALA A 18 13.05 2.29 -0.18
N VAL A 19 12.70 3.41 -0.81
CA VAL A 19 11.50 4.15 -0.48
C VAL A 19 10.36 3.19 -0.74
N ASP A 20 9.67 2.80 0.33
CA ASP A 20 8.51 1.92 0.23
C ASP A 20 7.46 2.63 -0.65
N GLN A 21 7.36 2.17 -1.90
CA GLN A 21 6.52 2.83 -2.89
C GLN A 21 5.06 2.63 -2.47
N LYS A 22 4.42 3.75 -2.11
CA LYS A 22 3.00 3.74 -1.78
C LYS A 22 2.16 3.63 -3.05
N LYS A 23 1.11 2.82 -2.99
CA LYS A 23 0.14 2.60 -4.05
C LYS A 23 -1.23 3.10 -3.61
N SER A 24 -2.01 3.62 -4.56
CA SER A 24 -3.44 3.85 -4.37
C SER A 24 -4.14 2.51 -4.60
N ALA A 25 -5.04 2.13 -3.71
CA ALA A 25 -5.76 0.87 -3.81
C ALA A 25 -7.14 0.97 -3.15
N ILE A 26 -8.04 0.08 -3.54
CA ILE A 26 -9.34 -0.14 -2.91
C ILE A 26 -9.28 -1.48 -2.19
N ILE A 27 -9.69 -1.49 -0.92
CA ILE A 27 -9.85 -2.69 -0.12
C ILE A 27 -11.34 -2.88 0.16
N TRP A 28 -11.91 -4.03 -0.20
CA TRP A 28 -13.29 -4.35 0.10
C TRP A 28 -13.47 -5.79 0.57
N PHE A 29 -14.59 -6.03 1.23
CA PHE A 29 -14.96 -7.29 1.84
C PHE A 29 -16.16 -7.86 1.09
N ASP A 30 -16.03 -9.05 0.49
CA ASP A 30 -17.10 -9.66 -0.30
C ASP A 30 -18.31 -10.01 0.59
N ASN A 31 -18.08 -10.32 1.87
CA ASN A 31 -19.15 -10.66 2.81
C ASN A 31 -19.69 -9.39 3.49
N PRO A 32 -20.99 -9.07 3.34
CA PRO A 32 -21.57 -7.90 3.98
C PRO A 32 -21.64 -7.97 5.51
N ASP A 33 -21.65 -9.17 6.07
CA ASP A 33 -21.70 -9.42 7.52
C ASP A 33 -20.31 -9.49 8.16
N THR A 34 -19.27 -9.07 7.44
CA THR A 34 -17.90 -9.05 7.97
C THR A 34 -17.88 -8.25 9.28
N PRO A 35 -17.43 -8.85 10.40
CA PRO A 35 -17.44 -8.16 11.68
C PRO A 35 -16.61 -6.88 11.65
N ALA A 36 -17.11 -5.83 12.30
CA ALA A 36 -16.41 -4.55 12.39
C ALA A 36 -15.00 -4.67 12.99
N ALA A 37 -14.76 -5.66 13.85
CA ALA A 37 -13.44 -5.95 14.41
C ALA A 37 -12.41 -6.29 13.31
N ILE A 38 -12.79 -7.10 12.31
CA ILE A 38 -11.91 -7.48 11.20
C ILE A 38 -11.65 -6.27 10.31
N MET A 39 -12.69 -5.49 9.98
CA MET A 39 -12.53 -4.26 9.21
C MET A 39 -11.60 -3.26 9.89
N ASN A 40 -11.74 -3.09 11.21
CA ASN A 40 -10.88 -2.22 12.00
C ASN A 40 -9.46 -2.74 12.07
N GLN A 41 -9.26 -4.05 12.24
CA GLN A 41 -7.94 -4.68 12.22
C GLN A 41 -7.20 -4.42 10.90
N VAL A 42 -7.89 -4.50 9.76
CA VAL A 42 -7.30 -4.19 8.45
C VAL A 42 -6.97 -2.69 8.32
N LYS A 43 -7.86 -1.81 8.79
CA LYS A 43 -7.56 -0.35 8.80
C LYS A 43 -6.33 -0.05 9.66
N ASP A 44 -6.26 -0.63 10.84
CA ASP A 44 -5.17 -0.43 11.79
C ASP A 44 -3.85 -0.98 11.24
N SER A 45 -3.86 -2.13 10.55
CA SER A 45 -2.66 -2.68 9.92
C SER A 45 -2.11 -1.75 8.83
N ILE A 46 -2.99 -1.19 8.00
CA ILE A 46 -2.62 -0.21 6.96
C ILE A 46 -2.05 1.07 7.60
N LEU A 47 -2.70 1.60 8.64
CA LEU A 47 -2.22 2.80 9.34
C LEU A 47 -0.87 2.57 10.02
N LYS A 48 -0.69 1.43 10.69
CA LYS A 48 0.56 1.05 11.36
C LYS A 48 1.72 0.87 10.38
N ALA A 49 1.44 0.41 9.17
CA ALA A 49 2.43 0.34 8.10
C ALA A 49 2.78 1.72 7.49
N GLY A 50 2.16 2.81 7.95
CA GLY A 50 2.38 4.16 7.40
C GLY A 50 1.54 4.47 6.16
N GLY A 51 0.48 3.68 5.92
CA GLY A 51 -0.56 3.99 4.96
C GLY A 51 -1.57 5.02 5.47
N LYS A 52 -2.50 5.41 4.61
CA LYS A 52 -3.57 6.36 4.90
C LYS A 52 -4.87 5.88 4.27
N ILE A 53 -5.96 5.96 5.03
CA ILE A 53 -7.32 5.80 4.49
C ILE A 53 -7.73 7.11 3.81
N THR A 54 -8.07 7.06 2.52
CA THR A 54 -8.44 8.24 1.73
C THR A 54 -9.94 8.41 1.62
N HIS A 55 -10.69 7.31 1.58
CA HIS A 55 -12.14 7.31 1.49
C HIS A 55 -12.73 6.05 2.13
N THR A 56 -13.92 6.14 2.71
CA THR A 56 -14.69 4.97 3.17
C THR A 56 -16.01 4.96 2.41
N TYR A 57 -16.31 3.85 1.75
CA TYR A 57 -17.49 3.74 0.92
C TYR A 57 -18.72 3.38 1.75
N THR A 58 -19.89 3.82 1.28
CA THR A 58 -21.20 3.46 1.83
C THR A 58 -21.93 2.41 1.00
N ILE A 59 -21.55 2.26 -0.28
CA ILE A 59 -22.19 1.34 -1.26
C ILE A 59 -21.54 -0.04 -1.20
N ILE A 60 -20.23 -0.09 -1.00
CA ILE A 60 -19.46 -1.32 -0.79
C ILE A 60 -18.92 -1.32 0.62
N ASN A 61 -18.81 -2.50 1.23
CA ASN A 61 -18.09 -2.66 2.49
C ASN A 61 -16.60 -2.61 2.19
N GLY A 62 -16.05 -1.40 2.17
CA GLY A 62 -14.66 -1.17 1.77
C GLY A 62 -14.22 0.27 1.95
N PHE A 63 -12.95 0.50 1.68
CA PHE A 63 -12.31 1.80 1.80
C PHE A 63 -11.12 1.92 0.84
N ALA A 64 -10.87 3.14 0.37
CA ALA A 64 -9.72 3.48 -0.45
C ALA A 64 -8.53 3.84 0.45
N VAL A 65 -7.34 3.47 0.01
CA VAL A 65 -6.09 3.66 0.75
C VAL A 65 -4.96 4.15 -0.14
N ILE A 66 -4.03 4.87 0.47
CA ILE A 66 -2.66 5.03 -0.05
C ILE A 66 -1.74 4.32 0.92
N ALA A 67 -1.18 3.18 0.53
CA ALA A 67 -0.41 2.32 1.42
C ALA A 67 0.84 1.74 0.77
N PRO A 68 1.89 1.43 1.56
CA PRO A 68 3.02 0.61 1.12
C PRO A 68 2.61 -0.71 0.44
N ALA A 69 3.35 -1.12 -0.58
CA ALA A 69 3.02 -2.34 -1.34
C ALA A 69 3.09 -3.62 -0.47
N ASN A 70 4.03 -3.67 0.47
CA ASN A 70 4.14 -4.76 1.45
C ASN A 70 2.90 -4.85 2.37
N ALA A 71 2.30 -3.71 2.73
CA ALA A 71 1.11 -3.64 3.57
C ALA A 71 -0.11 -4.17 2.80
N LEU A 72 -0.27 -3.77 1.54
CA LEU A 72 -1.32 -4.28 0.66
C LEU A 72 -1.20 -5.78 0.43
N ALA A 73 0.01 -6.29 0.17
CA ALA A 73 0.27 -7.72 0.05
C ALA A 73 -0.08 -8.47 1.36
N SER A 74 0.25 -7.89 2.51
CA SER A 74 -0.08 -8.48 3.82
C SER A 74 -1.59 -8.50 4.08
N VAL A 75 -2.34 -7.51 3.61
CA VAL A 75 -3.81 -7.55 3.67
C VAL A 75 -4.37 -8.59 2.71
N GLN A 76 -3.79 -8.73 1.52
CA GLN A 76 -4.24 -9.72 0.55
C GLN A 76 -4.04 -11.16 1.05
N THR A 77 -2.96 -11.45 1.78
CA THR A 77 -2.77 -12.76 2.42
C THR A 77 -3.79 -13.02 3.52
N LEU A 78 -4.13 -12.02 4.35
CA LEU A 78 -5.25 -12.11 5.30
C LEU A 78 -6.60 -12.32 4.59
N GLY A 79 -6.73 -11.79 3.38
CA GLY A 79 -7.95 -11.86 2.57
C GLY A 79 -8.33 -13.25 2.08
N VAL A 80 -7.39 -14.20 2.05
CA VAL A 80 -7.66 -15.60 1.67
C VAL A 80 -8.64 -16.26 2.65
N GLU A 81 -8.60 -15.89 3.92
CA GLU A 81 -9.44 -16.47 4.97
C GLU A 81 -10.76 -15.71 5.18
N HIS A 82 -10.80 -14.44 4.80
CA HIS A 82 -11.90 -13.52 5.11
C HIS A 82 -12.56 -12.87 3.88
N SER A 83 -12.28 -13.38 2.67
CA SER A 83 -12.80 -12.84 1.41
C SER A 83 -12.55 -11.33 1.26
N ILE A 84 -11.34 -10.90 1.63
CA ILE A 84 -10.89 -9.52 1.47
C ILE A 84 -10.24 -9.40 0.09
N ARG A 85 -10.59 -8.35 -0.64
CA ARG A 85 -10.03 -8.02 -1.94
C ARG A 85 -9.21 -6.75 -1.83
N VAL A 86 -8.11 -6.72 -2.58
CA VAL A 86 -7.22 -5.57 -2.72
C VAL A 86 -7.02 -5.37 -4.21
N GLU A 87 -7.42 -4.21 -4.73
CA GLU A 87 -7.25 -3.82 -6.13
C GLU A 87 -6.48 -2.51 -6.17
N GLU A 88 -5.37 -2.48 -6.92
CA GLU A 88 -4.65 -1.23 -7.17
C GLU A 88 -5.49 -0.33 -8.07
N ASP A 89 -5.46 0.97 -7.78
CA ASP A 89 -6.21 1.98 -8.51
C ASP A 89 -5.60 2.19 -9.90
N GLU A 90 -6.43 2.20 -10.94
CA GLU A 90 -6.00 2.32 -12.34
C GLU A 90 -6.59 3.56 -13.02
N THR A 91 -5.87 4.07 -14.02
CA THR A 91 -6.35 5.19 -14.83
C THR A 91 -7.33 4.73 -15.90
N VAL A 92 -8.54 5.26 -15.88
CA VAL A 92 -9.55 5.03 -16.94
C VAL A 92 -9.50 6.17 -17.95
N SER A 93 -9.31 5.85 -19.24
CA SER A 93 -9.33 6.81 -20.35
C SER A 93 -10.55 6.60 -21.26
N SER A 94 -11.17 7.69 -21.70
CA SER A 94 -12.20 7.67 -22.76
C SER A 94 -11.55 7.91 -24.13
N LEU A 95 -12.08 7.27 -25.19
CA LEU A 95 -11.63 7.42 -26.57
C LEU A 95 -12.06 8.76 -27.19
#